data_AF-A0A2G8K9E8-F1
#
_entry.id   AF-A0A2G8K9E8-F1
#
_cell.length_a   1.000
_cell.length_b   1.000
_cell.length_c   1.000
_cell.angle_alpha   90.00
_cell.angle_beta   90.00
_cell.angle_gamma   90.00
#
_symmetry.space_group_name_H-M   'P 1'
#
loop_
_entity.id
_entity.type
_entity.pdbx_description
1 polymer ?
#
loop_
_entity_poly.entity_id
_entity_poly.type
_entity_poly.pdbx_seq_one_letter_code
_entity_poly.pdbx_strand_id
1 'polypeptide(L)'
;MSQDSASFISEPHPHFECYLGKPDGDAAVSAVRGYDTRTIASGDIPLHPEPSVDDMLISGLPSSNVTGFNVSLIPVMNNAFGVYNCTAVKADRDDTTIMVIFLHADPYVVPVDGQHTQTVNDGDLGVVLDMEWSFTGFDPRWRVNGSLPIDTNEDYDIISNRGARPEDNGLYEGHPRTIRNDGRHVLRRLIVRGKDQ
;
A
#
# COMPACT_ATOMS: atom_id res chain seq x y z
N MET A 1 18.83 -35.49 30.25
CA MET A 1 18.35 -35.30 28.87
C MET A 1 16.87 -34.96 28.96
N SER A 2 16.57 -33.67 29.00
CA SER A 2 15.20 -33.14 28.94
C SER A 2 15.12 -32.38 27.62
N GLN A 3 14.14 -32.73 26.80
CA GLN A 3 13.87 -32.07 25.53
C GLN A 3 13.12 -30.78 25.84
N ASP A 4 13.76 -29.65 25.64
CA ASP A 4 13.08 -28.37 25.51
C ASP A 4 12.28 -28.40 24.20
N SER A 5 10.98 -28.61 24.32
CA SER A 5 10.00 -28.29 23.30
C SER A 5 10.09 -26.79 23.02
N ALA A 6 10.83 -26.43 21.97
CA ALA A 6 10.79 -25.11 21.38
C ALA A 6 9.34 -24.85 20.94
N SER A 7 8.62 -24.07 21.74
CA SER A 7 7.43 -23.38 21.26
C SER A 7 7.89 -22.52 20.10
N PHE A 8 7.54 -22.91 18.88
CA PHE A 8 7.52 -22.00 17.75
C PHE A 8 6.51 -20.91 18.11
N ILE A 9 6.99 -19.85 18.74
CA ILE A 9 6.27 -18.58 18.75
C ILE A 9 6.27 -18.19 17.28
N SER A 10 5.16 -18.42 16.58
CA SER A 10 4.98 -17.81 15.26
C SER A 10 5.10 -16.31 15.50
N GLU A 11 6.12 -15.68 14.93
CA GLU A 11 6.17 -14.22 14.94
C GLU A 11 4.81 -13.71 14.47
N PRO A 12 4.20 -12.74 15.19
CA PRO A 12 2.92 -12.21 14.77
C PRO A 12 3.09 -11.68 13.35
N HIS A 13 2.34 -12.27 12.41
CA HIS A 13 2.31 -11.76 11.06
C HIS A 13 1.84 -10.30 11.07
N PRO A 14 2.35 -9.44 10.16
CA PRO A 14 1.82 -8.11 10.03
C PRO A 14 0.31 -8.19 9.82
N HIS A 15 -0.45 -7.33 10.48
CA HIS A 15 -1.90 -7.27 10.34
C HIS A 15 -2.36 -5.81 10.37
N PHE A 16 -3.56 -5.56 9.88
CA PHE A 16 -4.25 -4.29 10.09
C PHE A 16 -5.72 -4.51 10.40
N GLU A 17 -6.29 -3.53 11.08
CA GLU A 17 -7.71 -3.48 11.39
C GLU A 17 -8.38 -2.42 10.51
N CYS A 18 -9.52 -2.76 9.96
CA CYS A 18 -10.34 -1.87 9.14
C CYS A 18 -11.73 -1.80 9.73
N TYR A 19 -12.13 -0.68 10.32
CA TYR A 19 -13.39 -0.58 11.05
C TYR A 19 -13.96 0.84 11.09
N LEU A 20 -15.26 0.93 11.39
CA LEU A 20 -15.93 2.19 11.66
C LEU A 20 -15.59 2.66 13.08
N GLY A 21 -15.03 3.87 13.22
CA GLY A 21 -14.76 4.46 14.54
C GLY A 21 -16.03 4.67 15.39
N LYS A 22 -17.20 4.71 14.75
CA LYS A 22 -18.51 4.61 15.39
C LYS A 22 -19.37 3.60 14.63
N PRO A 23 -19.97 2.60 15.30
CA PRO A 23 -20.89 1.67 14.67
C PRO A 23 -22.03 2.38 13.96
N ASP A 24 -22.29 2.00 12.71
CA ASP A 24 -23.38 2.51 11.89
C ASP A 24 -24.06 1.34 11.17
N GLY A 25 -25.36 1.17 11.36
CA GLY A 25 -26.08 -0.06 11.01
C GLY A 25 -26.36 -0.22 9.52
N ASP A 26 -26.24 0.85 8.74
CA ASP A 26 -26.47 0.90 7.30
C ASP A 26 -25.18 1.20 6.51
N ALA A 27 -24.04 1.27 7.19
CA ALA A 27 -22.73 1.41 6.57
C ALA A 27 -22.09 0.04 6.40
N ALA A 28 -21.40 -0.15 5.27
CA ALA A 28 -20.59 -1.32 5.01
C ALA A 28 -19.11 -0.95 5.07
N VAL A 29 -18.28 -1.88 5.55
CA VAL A 29 -16.83 -1.78 5.48
C VAL A 29 -16.34 -2.83 4.48
N SER A 30 -15.20 -2.59 3.84
CA SER A 30 -14.42 -3.60 3.11
C SER A 30 -12.93 -3.38 3.30
N ALA A 31 -12.16 -4.45 3.24
CA ALA A 31 -10.70 -4.41 3.23
C ALA A 31 -10.19 -5.23 2.04
N VAL A 32 -9.45 -4.57 1.14
CA VAL A 32 -8.99 -5.17 -0.13
C VAL A 32 -7.57 -4.74 -0.46
N ARG A 33 -6.89 -5.47 -1.34
CA ARG A 33 -5.64 -4.97 -1.93
C ARG A 33 -5.93 -3.77 -2.83
N GLY A 34 -5.21 -2.67 -2.63
CA GLY A 34 -5.49 -1.40 -3.32
C GLY A 34 -4.96 -1.33 -4.75
N TYR A 35 -3.73 -1.81 -4.98
CA TYR A 35 -3.10 -1.80 -6.31
C TYR A 35 -2.23 -3.03 -6.52
N ASP A 36 -2.06 -3.40 -7.78
CA ASP A 36 -1.09 -4.40 -8.19
C ASP A 36 0.33 -3.81 -8.14
N THR A 37 1.12 -4.28 -7.18
CA THR A 37 2.52 -3.89 -6.98
C THR A 37 3.51 -5.00 -7.38
N ARG A 38 3.08 -6.08 -8.07
CA ARG A 38 3.98 -7.15 -8.53
C ARG A 38 3.56 -7.77 -9.86
N THR A 39 4.50 -8.27 -10.63
CA THR A 39 4.23 -8.89 -11.93
C THR A 39 3.71 -10.32 -11.76
N ILE A 40 2.48 -10.56 -12.24
CA ILE A 40 1.89 -11.90 -12.35
C ILE A 40 2.73 -12.71 -13.34
N ALA A 41 3.49 -13.69 -12.83
CA ALA A 41 4.10 -14.71 -13.66
C ALA A 41 3.02 -15.74 -14.01
N SER A 42 2.49 -15.67 -15.23
CA SER A 42 1.78 -16.74 -15.95
C SER A 42 0.72 -17.57 -15.21
N GLY A 43 -0.54 -17.43 -15.62
CA GLY A 43 -1.44 -18.57 -15.76
C GLY A 43 -2.42 -18.82 -14.62
N ASP A 44 -1.98 -19.35 -13.48
CA ASP A 44 -2.91 -20.16 -12.67
C ASP A 44 -2.95 -19.90 -11.17
N ILE A 45 -2.25 -18.89 -10.64
CA ILE A 45 -2.43 -18.46 -9.24
C ILE A 45 -2.38 -16.94 -9.19
N PRO A 46 -3.41 -16.26 -8.62
CA PRO A 46 -3.23 -14.89 -8.17
C PRO A 46 -2.09 -14.89 -7.15
N LEU A 47 -0.90 -14.45 -7.54
CA LEU A 47 0.21 -14.15 -6.62
C LEU A 47 -0.14 -12.98 -5.67
N HIS A 48 -1.35 -12.45 -5.81
CA HIS A 48 -1.97 -11.46 -4.96
C HIS A 48 -3.26 -12.04 -4.38
N PRO A 49 -3.20 -12.97 -3.41
CA PRO A 49 -4.41 -13.29 -2.68
C PRO A 49 -4.92 -11.99 -2.06
N GLU A 50 -6.22 -11.74 -2.22
CA GLU A 50 -6.92 -10.84 -1.31
C GLU A 50 -6.53 -11.27 0.10
N PRO A 51 -6.15 -10.33 0.97
CA PRO A 51 -5.67 -10.72 2.28
C PRO A 51 -6.76 -11.55 2.96
N SER A 52 -6.36 -12.58 3.71
CA SER A 52 -7.33 -13.40 4.42
C SER A 52 -8.05 -12.47 5.39
N VAL A 53 -9.34 -12.27 5.15
CA VAL A 53 -10.21 -11.65 6.13
C VAL A 53 -10.33 -12.67 7.24
N ASP A 54 -9.47 -12.52 8.24
CA ASP A 54 -9.29 -13.51 9.30
C ASP A 54 -10.49 -13.52 10.25
N ASP A 55 -11.08 -12.35 10.49
CA ASP A 55 -12.28 -12.21 11.31
C ASP A 55 -13.09 -10.96 10.92
N MET A 56 -14.43 -11.13 10.85
CA MET A 56 -15.40 -10.02 10.74
C MET A 56 -15.73 -9.38 12.11
N LEU A 57 -14.99 -9.75 13.15
CA LEU A 57 -15.23 -9.37 14.54
C LEU A 57 -13.93 -8.87 15.16
N ILE A 58 -13.81 -7.56 15.31
CA ILE A 58 -12.72 -6.94 16.09
C ILE A 58 -13.15 -6.88 17.56
N SER A 59 -12.27 -7.34 18.45
CA SER A 59 -12.53 -7.35 19.89
C SER A 59 -12.85 -5.95 20.42
N GLY A 60 -13.98 -5.80 21.11
CA GLY A 60 -14.44 -4.52 21.65
C GLY A 60 -15.37 -3.71 20.74
N LEU A 61 -15.62 -4.15 19.49
CA LEU A 61 -16.66 -3.59 18.64
C LEU A 61 -17.99 -4.36 18.79
N PRO A 62 -19.15 -3.69 18.65
CA PRO A 62 -20.43 -4.37 18.70
C PRO A 62 -20.58 -5.35 17.53
N SER A 63 -21.07 -6.55 17.84
CA SER A 63 -21.21 -7.69 16.91
C SER A 63 -22.38 -7.57 15.92
N SER A 64 -23.11 -6.45 15.92
CA SER A 64 -24.26 -6.22 15.05
C SER A 64 -23.82 -5.44 13.81
N ASN A 65 -23.96 -6.08 12.65
CA ASN A 65 -23.49 -5.64 11.32
C ASN A 65 -21.96 -5.63 11.22
N VAL A 66 -21.41 -5.90 10.03
CA VAL A 66 -19.95 -6.04 9.83
C VAL A 66 -19.31 -4.67 10.04
N THR A 67 -18.93 -4.38 11.28
CA THR A 67 -18.38 -3.10 11.73
C THR A 67 -16.87 -3.01 11.50
N GLY A 68 -16.22 -4.11 11.14
CA GLY A 68 -14.84 -4.12 10.69
C GLY A 68 -14.26 -5.50 10.37
N PHE A 69 -13.00 -5.48 9.96
CA PHE A 69 -12.19 -6.65 9.61
C PHE A 69 -10.85 -6.59 10.32
N ASN A 70 -10.43 -7.74 10.85
CA ASN A 70 -9.02 -7.97 11.15
C ASN A 70 -8.40 -8.72 9.97
N VAL A 71 -7.32 -8.15 9.43
CA VAL A 71 -6.70 -8.61 8.19
C VAL A 71 -5.27 -9.02 8.49
N SER A 72 -5.01 -10.33 8.49
CA SER A 72 -3.64 -10.84 8.62
C SER A 72 -2.96 -10.93 7.27
N LEU A 73 -1.70 -10.53 7.27
CA LEU A 73 -0.85 -10.53 6.09
C LEU A 73 0.20 -11.63 6.23
N ILE A 74 -0.08 -12.79 5.65
CA ILE A 74 0.84 -13.93 5.67
C ILE A 74 2.05 -13.59 4.78
N PRO A 75 3.28 -13.51 5.31
CA PRO A 75 4.46 -13.09 4.56
C PRO A 75 5.00 -14.16 3.59
N VAL A 76 4.38 -15.36 3.54
CA VAL A 76 4.76 -16.41 2.60
C VAL A 76 4.64 -15.89 1.16
N MET A 77 5.72 -16.01 0.37
CA MET A 77 5.84 -15.46 -0.99
C MET A 77 5.62 -13.94 -1.07
N ASN A 78 6.08 -13.21 -0.04
CA ASN A 78 6.06 -11.75 0.06
C ASN A 78 4.66 -11.13 0.20
N ASN A 79 3.57 -11.89 0.35
CA ASN A 79 2.17 -11.41 0.24
C ASN A 79 1.73 -10.28 1.18
N ALA A 80 2.52 -9.94 2.21
CA ALA A 80 2.28 -8.79 3.06
C ALA A 80 2.72 -7.45 2.45
N PHE A 81 3.68 -7.44 1.55
CA PHE A 81 4.11 -6.20 0.89
C PHE A 81 3.01 -5.65 -0.02
N GLY A 82 2.85 -4.33 -0.04
CA GLY A 82 1.95 -3.66 -0.98
C GLY A 82 1.04 -2.66 -0.30
N VAL A 83 -0.08 -2.39 -0.95
CA VAL A 83 -1.05 -1.39 -0.52
C VAL A 83 -2.41 -2.03 -0.32
N TYR A 84 -3.07 -1.63 0.76
CA TYR A 84 -4.36 -2.15 1.18
C TYR A 84 -5.30 -0.97 1.44
N ASN A 85 -6.53 -1.13 1.00
CA ASN A 85 -7.58 -0.15 1.16
C ASN A 85 -8.58 -0.64 2.20
N CYS A 86 -8.91 0.23 3.14
CA CYS A 86 -10.05 0.10 4.02
C CYS A 86 -11.11 1.10 3.55
N THR A 87 -12.24 0.61 3.05
CA THR A 87 -13.30 1.47 2.51
C THR A 87 -14.56 1.33 3.33
N ALA A 88 -15.11 2.48 3.75
CA ALA A 88 -16.43 2.59 4.34
C ALA A 88 -17.39 3.20 3.31
N VAL A 89 -18.54 2.54 3.12
CA VAL A 89 -19.58 2.91 2.14
C VAL A 89 -20.91 3.09 2.87
N LYS A 90 -21.66 4.14 2.51
CA LYS A 90 -23.02 4.40 2.99
C LYS A 90 -23.82 5.09 1.91
N ALA A 91 -25.07 4.69 1.69
CA ALA A 91 -25.85 5.10 0.51
C ALA A 91 -26.09 6.62 0.37
N ASP A 92 -26.01 7.38 1.47
CA ASP A 92 -26.24 8.83 1.53
C ASP A 92 -24.96 9.66 1.68
N ARG A 93 -23.78 9.05 1.52
CA ARG A 93 -22.47 9.70 1.69
C ARG A 93 -21.47 9.25 0.64
N ASP A 94 -20.45 10.08 0.46
CA ASP A 94 -19.28 9.68 -0.31
C ASP A 94 -18.52 8.57 0.42
N ASP A 95 -17.99 7.63 -0.37
CA ASP A 95 -17.14 6.56 0.12
C ASP A 95 -15.89 7.13 0.79
N THR A 96 -15.55 6.59 1.96
CA THR A 96 -14.33 6.96 2.66
C THR A 96 -13.33 5.82 2.54
N THR A 97 -12.22 6.04 1.83
CA THR A 97 -11.16 5.06 1.68
C THR A 97 -9.87 5.52 2.37
N ILE A 98 -9.35 4.68 3.26
CA ILE A 98 -8.02 4.83 3.86
C ILE A 98 -7.08 3.82 3.21
N MET A 99 -5.89 4.28 2.85
CA MET A 99 -4.84 3.48 2.25
C MET A 99 -3.73 3.21 3.26
N VAL A 100 -3.34 1.96 3.39
CA VAL A 100 -2.24 1.51 4.25
C VAL A 100 -1.17 0.86 3.38
N ILE A 101 0.10 1.18 3.64
CA ILE A 101 1.26 0.66 2.91
C ILE A 101 2.04 -0.25 3.84
N PHE A 102 2.30 -1.47 3.40
CA PHE A 102 3.19 -2.43 4.07
C PHE A 102 4.44 -2.63 3.22
N LEU A 103 5.59 -2.47 3.85
CA LEU A 103 6.90 -2.50 3.20
C LEU A 103 7.78 -3.57 3.85
N HIS A 104 8.78 -4.02 3.10
CA HIS A 104 9.86 -4.80 3.66
C HIS A 104 10.76 -3.92 4.55
N ALA A 105 11.29 -4.51 5.62
CA ALA A 105 12.26 -3.85 6.50
C ALA A 105 13.64 -3.70 5.84
N ASP A 106 13.91 -4.46 4.78
CA ASP A 106 15.14 -4.45 4.00
C ASP A 106 14.90 -3.95 2.56
N PRO A 107 14.37 -2.74 2.33
CA PRO A 107 14.09 -2.27 0.97
C PRO A 107 15.37 -2.01 0.16
N TYR A 108 15.28 -2.15 -1.16
CA TYR A 108 16.32 -1.73 -2.10
C TYR A 108 16.25 -0.24 -2.45
N VAL A 109 15.08 0.37 -2.25
CA VAL A 109 14.80 1.77 -2.60
C VAL A 109 13.98 2.38 -1.47
N VAL A 110 14.37 3.57 -1.02
CA VAL A 110 13.68 4.29 0.07
C VAL A 110 13.48 5.76 -0.28
N PRO A 111 12.42 6.43 0.21
CA PRO A 111 12.32 7.88 0.09
C PRO A 111 13.46 8.58 0.83
N VAL A 112 14.12 9.56 0.18
CA VAL A 112 15.21 10.33 0.80
C VAL A 112 14.75 11.06 2.07
N ASP A 113 13.50 11.51 2.07
CA ASP A 113 12.89 12.19 3.23
C ASP A 113 12.33 11.23 4.29
N GLY A 114 12.47 9.91 4.08
CA GLY A 114 11.92 8.87 4.94
C GLY A 114 10.39 8.78 4.95
N GLN A 115 9.68 9.50 4.06
CA GLN A 115 8.22 9.59 4.06
C GLN A 115 7.60 8.83 2.89
N HIS A 116 6.76 7.85 3.22
CA HIS A 116 5.97 7.09 2.24
C HIS A 116 4.65 7.77 1.85
N THR A 117 4.37 8.95 2.41
CA THR A 117 3.25 9.80 1.99
C THR A 117 3.71 11.24 1.95
N GLN A 118 3.43 11.92 0.84
CA GLN A 118 3.67 13.34 0.68
C GLN A 118 2.34 14.02 0.40
N THR A 119 2.03 15.07 1.15
CA THR A 119 0.83 15.89 0.93
C THR A 119 1.26 17.26 0.43
N VAL A 120 0.69 17.69 -0.68
CA VAL A 120 0.92 19.00 -1.32
C VAL A 120 -0.42 19.65 -1.65
N ASN A 121 -0.41 20.92 -2.00
CA ASN A 121 -1.59 21.64 -2.48
C ASN A 121 -1.58 21.74 -4.00
N ASP A 122 -2.78 21.86 -4.58
CA ASP A 122 -2.94 22.15 -5.99
C ASP A 122 -2.20 23.45 -6.39
N GLY A 123 -1.31 23.32 -7.36
CA GLY A 123 -0.42 24.38 -7.84
C GLY A 123 0.96 24.44 -7.18
N ASP A 124 1.26 23.62 -6.16
CA ASP A 124 2.60 23.60 -5.55
C ASP A 124 3.65 23.21 -6.61
N LEU A 125 4.70 24.03 -6.75
CA LEU A 125 5.80 23.81 -7.69
C LEU A 125 6.93 23.01 -7.06
N GLY A 126 7.71 22.31 -7.88
CA GLY A 126 8.89 21.58 -7.42
C GLY A 126 8.55 20.40 -6.54
N VAL A 127 7.44 19.71 -6.83
CA VAL A 127 7.11 18.46 -6.15
C VAL A 127 8.06 17.38 -6.65
N VAL A 128 8.83 16.80 -5.73
CA VAL A 128 9.82 15.77 -6.02
C VAL A 128 9.53 14.53 -5.19
N LEU A 129 9.39 13.40 -5.87
CA LEU A 129 9.41 12.08 -5.26
C LEU A 129 10.85 11.54 -5.36
N ASP A 130 11.68 12.04 -4.45
CA ASP A 130 13.12 11.74 -4.36
C ASP A 130 13.36 10.40 -3.65
N MET A 131 14.21 9.56 -4.23
CA MET A 131 14.47 8.20 -3.77
C MET A 131 15.97 7.86 -3.69
N GLU A 132 16.37 7.21 -2.61
CA GLU A 132 17.69 6.62 -2.47
C GLU A 132 17.65 5.14 -2.88
N TRP A 133 18.52 4.77 -3.82
CA TRP A 133 18.60 3.43 -4.38
C TRP A 133 19.89 2.77 -3.88
N SER A 134 19.76 1.60 -3.27
CA SER A 134 20.87 0.84 -2.67
C SER A 134 21.87 0.27 -3.71
N PHE A 135 21.60 0.42 -5.00
CA PHE A 135 22.50 0.07 -6.09
C PHE A 135 22.18 0.88 -7.35
N THR A 136 23.22 1.22 -8.10
CA THR A 136 23.13 1.93 -9.37
C THR A 136 23.09 0.94 -10.55
N GLY A 137 22.33 1.25 -11.60
CA GLY A 137 22.43 0.58 -12.91
C GLY A 137 21.40 -0.52 -13.21
N PHE A 138 20.24 -0.52 -12.54
CA PHE A 138 19.19 -1.54 -12.72
C PHE A 138 17.93 -1.05 -13.48
N ASP A 139 18.06 -0.02 -14.33
CA ASP A 139 16.96 0.57 -15.09
C ASP A 139 15.75 0.89 -14.19
N PRO A 140 15.76 1.99 -13.41
CA PRO A 140 14.62 2.33 -12.56
C PRO A 140 13.34 2.45 -13.41
N ARG A 141 12.25 1.93 -12.86
CA ARG A 141 10.92 1.95 -13.48
C ARG A 141 9.97 2.58 -12.49
N TRP A 142 9.16 3.50 -13.01
CA TRP A 142 8.11 4.13 -12.24
C TRP A 142 6.74 3.70 -12.74
N ARG A 143 5.82 3.46 -11.82
CA ARG A 143 4.41 3.18 -12.11
C ARG A 143 3.54 4.04 -11.19
N VAL A 144 2.30 4.28 -11.63
CA VAL A 144 1.29 4.94 -10.80
C VAL A 144 0.08 4.02 -10.71
N ASN A 145 -0.42 3.79 -9.49
CA ASN A 145 -1.64 3.01 -9.26
C ASN A 145 -1.60 1.60 -9.91
N GLY A 146 -0.43 0.96 -9.91
CA GLY A 146 -0.23 -0.37 -10.54
C GLY A 146 -0.24 -0.37 -12.06
N SER A 147 -0.17 0.80 -12.71
CA SER A 147 -0.14 0.94 -14.17
C SER A 147 1.06 0.24 -14.80
N LEU A 148 1.08 0.20 -16.14
CA LEU A 148 2.33 -0.01 -16.89
C LEU A 148 3.36 1.07 -16.50
N PRO A 149 4.67 0.80 -16.66
CA PRO A 149 5.70 1.78 -16.38
C PRO A 149 5.45 3.10 -17.12
N ILE A 150 5.38 4.20 -16.37
CA ILE A 150 5.17 5.57 -16.87
C ILE A 150 6.50 6.27 -17.18
N ASP A 151 7.58 5.83 -16.54
CA ASP A 151 8.93 6.29 -16.82
C ASP A 151 9.88 5.10 -16.91
N THR A 152 10.72 5.15 -17.93
CA THR A 152 11.71 4.14 -18.28
C THR A 152 13.06 4.74 -18.66
N ASN A 153 13.22 6.06 -18.51
CA ASN A 153 14.37 6.83 -18.98
C ASN A 153 15.54 6.85 -17.98
N GLU A 154 15.55 5.91 -17.04
CA GLU A 154 16.56 5.79 -15.98
C GLU A 154 16.52 6.89 -14.91
N ASP A 155 15.46 7.69 -14.87
CA ASP A 155 15.28 8.69 -13.82
C ASP A 155 15.01 7.99 -12.47
N TYR A 156 15.91 8.23 -11.52
CA TYR A 156 15.82 7.69 -10.16
C TYR A 156 14.76 8.40 -9.32
N ASP A 157 14.28 9.57 -9.78
CA ASP A 157 13.33 10.45 -9.11
C ASP A 157 12.20 10.87 -10.06
N ILE A 158 11.04 11.22 -9.50
CA ILE A 158 9.98 11.93 -10.25
C ILE A 158 9.98 13.38 -9.84
N ILE A 159 10.21 14.29 -10.79
CA ILE A 159 10.20 15.73 -10.59
C ILE A 159 9.06 16.36 -11.39
N SER A 160 8.12 17.02 -10.71
CA SER A 160 7.06 17.81 -11.34
C SER A 160 7.27 19.30 -11.13
N ASN A 161 7.61 20.00 -12.23
CA ASN A 161 7.75 21.46 -12.24
C ASN A 161 6.53 22.19 -12.79
N ARG A 162 5.49 21.46 -13.24
CA ARG A 162 4.29 22.05 -13.87
C ARG A 162 3.21 22.50 -12.87
N GLY A 163 3.51 22.41 -11.58
CA GLY A 163 2.53 22.49 -10.50
C GLY A 163 1.85 21.14 -10.27
N ALA A 164 1.73 20.76 -9.01
CA ALA A 164 0.94 19.61 -8.59
C ALA A 164 -0.52 19.83 -8.96
N ARG A 165 -1.21 18.77 -9.40
CA ARG A 165 -2.63 18.85 -9.76
C ARG A 165 -3.42 17.67 -9.18
N PRO A 166 -4.75 17.77 -9.04
CA PRO A 166 -5.55 16.68 -8.51
C PRO A 166 -5.36 15.34 -9.25
N GLU A 167 -5.07 15.35 -10.55
CA GLU A 167 -4.77 14.14 -11.33
C GLU A 167 -3.43 13.46 -10.96
N ASP A 168 -2.54 14.15 -10.23
CA ASP A 168 -1.27 13.58 -9.74
C ASP A 168 -1.47 12.77 -8.44
N ASN A 169 -2.69 12.75 -7.87
CA ASN A 169 -2.99 11.90 -6.72
C ASN A 169 -2.78 10.42 -7.07
N GLY A 170 -2.06 9.70 -6.22
CA GLY A 170 -1.91 8.26 -6.41
C GLY A 170 -0.81 7.63 -5.59
N LEU A 171 -0.67 6.32 -5.80
CA LEU A 171 0.45 5.53 -5.33
C LEU A 171 1.51 5.45 -6.43
N TYR A 172 2.67 6.00 -6.16
CA TYR A 172 3.85 5.88 -7.00
C TYR A 172 4.68 4.69 -6.54
N GLU A 173 4.99 3.81 -7.49
CA GLU A 173 5.82 2.63 -7.29
C GLU A 173 7.13 2.84 -8.07
N GLY A 174 8.26 2.79 -7.36
CA GLY A 174 9.59 2.88 -7.95
C GLY A 174 10.33 1.56 -7.74
N HIS A 175 10.67 0.86 -8.82
CA HIS A 175 11.31 -0.46 -8.73
C HIS A 175 12.38 -0.65 -9.81
N PRO A 176 13.42 -1.46 -9.57
CA PRO A 176 14.32 -1.84 -10.64
C PRO A 176 13.67 -2.87 -11.58
N ARG A 177 14.03 -2.85 -12.87
CA ARG A 177 13.29 -3.57 -13.94
C ARG A 177 13.05 -5.06 -13.65
N THR A 178 14.02 -5.76 -13.07
CA THR A 178 14.03 -7.22 -12.94
C THR A 178 13.56 -7.74 -11.58
N ILE A 179 13.37 -6.87 -10.58
CA ILE A 179 13.17 -7.30 -9.18
C ILE A 179 11.89 -6.74 -8.53
N ARG A 180 10.91 -6.33 -9.35
CA ARG A 180 9.59 -5.90 -8.87
C ARG A 180 8.94 -6.94 -7.94
N ASN A 181 9.09 -8.22 -8.26
CA ASN A 181 8.45 -9.33 -7.55
C ASN A 181 9.06 -9.64 -6.17
N ASP A 182 10.24 -9.10 -5.88
CA ASP A 182 10.88 -9.26 -4.58
C ASP A 182 10.11 -8.51 -3.48
N GLY A 183 9.23 -7.55 -3.83
CA GLY A 183 8.52 -6.74 -2.84
C GLY A 183 9.45 -5.85 -2.01
N ARG A 184 10.67 -5.59 -2.48
CA ARG A 184 11.66 -4.76 -1.79
C ARG A 184 11.84 -3.39 -2.47
N HIS A 185 10.81 -2.92 -3.16
CA HIS A 185 10.82 -1.67 -3.91
C HIS A 185 10.02 -0.58 -3.18
N VAL A 186 10.11 0.67 -3.64
CA VAL A 186 9.47 1.78 -2.95
C VAL A 186 8.01 1.93 -3.38
N LEU A 187 7.15 2.19 -2.39
CA LEU A 187 5.78 2.64 -2.57
C LEU A 187 5.64 3.99 -1.86
N ARG A 188 5.19 5.03 -2.57
CA ARG A 188 5.01 6.37 -2.03
C ARG A 188 3.70 6.97 -2.50
N ARG A 189 2.87 7.43 -1.57
CA ARG A 189 1.58 8.05 -1.86
C ARG A 189 1.74 9.56 -2.01
N LEU A 190 1.30 10.11 -3.14
CA LEU A 190 1.15 11.55 -3.31
C LEU A 190 -0.32 11.93 -3.10
N ILE A 191 -0.55 12.90 -2.22
CA ILE A 191 -1.86 13.49 -1.95
C ILE A 191 -1.81 14.95 -2.37
N VAL A 192 -2.54 15.31 -3.43
CA VAL A 192 -2.73 16.69 -3.85
C VAL A 192 -4.08 17.17 -3.34
N ARG A 193 -4.04 18.09 -2.37
CA ARG A 193 -5.24 18.73 -1.83
C ARG A 193 -5.76 19.75 -2.83
N GLY A 194 -7.04 19.64 -3.16
CA GLY A 194 -7.73 20.70 -3.91
C GLY A 194 -7.67 22.02 -3.12
N LYS A 195 -7.79 23.14 -3.84
CA LYS A 195 -8.14 24.40 -3.18
C LYS A 195 -9.60 24.26 -2.75
N ASP A 196 -9.88 24.54 -1.48
CA ASP A 196 -11.26 24.68 -1.01
C ASP A 196 -11.99 25.62 -1.98
N GLN A 197 -13.09 25.16 -2.57
CA GLN A 197 -13.98 25.98 -3.39
C GLN A 197 -14.84 26.87 -2.49
#